data_AF-X1JMK9-F1
#
_entry.id   AF-X1JMK9-F1
#
_cell.length_a   1.000
_cell.length_b   1.000
_cell.length_c   1.000
_cell.angle_alpha   90.00
_cell.angle_beta   90.00
_cell.angle_gamma   90.00
#
_symmetry.space_group_name_H-M   'P 1'
#
loop_
_entity.id
_entity.type
_entity.pdbx_description
1 polymer ?
#
loop_
_entity_poly.entity_id
_entity_poly.type
_entity_poly.pdbx_seq_one_letter_code
_entity_poly.pdbx_strand_id
1 'polypeptide(L)'
;SAISNTGLQRTIDLLRVQQIPIIGLVANQDGFLCKHGEIEYQFLSPRVDLKEIAKKAGIPFLASIPQTGNSKKIKPYFSELADKVVSSKPVVLKDITMIKRLKRKVAKGIIRRL
;
A
#
# COMPACT_ATOMS: atom_id res chain seq x y z
N SER A 1 5.64 11.98 -9.49
CA SER A 1 4.91 11.28 -8.40
C SER A 1 3.44 10.96 -8.66
N ALA A 2 2.87 11.20 -9.86
CA ALA A 2 1.47 10.84 -10.17
C ALA A 2 1.29 9.42 -10.72
N ILE A 3 2.27 8.92 -11.50
CA ILE A 3 2.18 7.64 -12.22
C ILE A 3 2.25 6.44 -11.26
N SER A 4 3.19 6.45 -10.30
CA SER A 4 3.31 5.38 -9.28
C SER A 4 2.06 5.29 -8.39
N ASN A 5 1.50 6.44 -7.98
CA ASN A 5 0.28 6.47 -7.17
C ASN A 5 -0.95 5.99 -7.93
N THR A 6 -1.05 6.34 -9.21
CA THR A 6 -2.12 5.87 -10.08
C THR A 6 -2.02 4.36 -10.28
N GLY A 7 -0.81 3.84 -10.48
CA GLY A 7 -0.54 2.41 -10.57
C GLY A 7 -0.92 1.67 -9.29
N LEU A 8 -0.43 2.14 -8.15
CA LEU A 8 -0.75 1.58 -6.83
C LEU A 8 -2.26 1.56 -6.56
N GLN A 9 -2.95 2.68 -6.84
CA GLN A 9 -4.39 2.76 -6.65
C GLN A 9 -5.15 1.76 -7.54
N ARG A 10 -4.77 1.66 -8.82
CA ARG A 10 -5.35 0.67 -9.75
C ARG A 10 -5.10 -0.76 -9.27
N THR A 11 -3.92 -1.07 -8.77
CA THR A 11 -3.62 -2.40 -8.20
C THR A 11 -4.45 -2.68 -6.96
N ILE A 12 -4.60 -1.72 -6.05
CA ILE A 12 -5.48 -1.86 -4.87
C ILE A 12 -6.92 -2.14 -5.30
N ASP A 13 -7.41 -1.43 -6.32
CA ASP A 13 -8.77 -1.62 -6.82
C ASP A 13 -8.93 -2.97 -7.54
N LEU A 14 -7.90 -3.43 -8.27
CA LEU A 14 -7.88 -4.78 -8.85
C LEU A 14 -7.93 -5.85 -7.75
N LEU A 15 -7.10 -5.74 -6.72
CA LEU A 15 -7.07 -6.68 -5.59
C LEU A 15 -8.43 -6.74 -4.86
N ARG A 16 -9.11 -5.59 -4.73
CA ARG A 16 -10.48 -5.52 -4.21
C ARG A 16 -11.47 -6.25 -5.11
N VAL A 17 -11.41 -6.07 -6.43
CA VAL A 17 -12.36 -6.72 -7.33
C VAL A 17 -12.13 -8.23 -7.39
N GLN A 18 -10.87 -8.65 -7.45
CA GLN A 18 -10.49 -10.06 -7.56
C GLN A 18 -10.50 -10.80 -6.21
N GLN A 19 -10.72 -10.09 -5.10
CA GLN A 19 -10.70 -10.63 -3.74
C GLN A 19 -9.41 -11.44 -3.44
N ILE A 20 -8.27 -10.98 -3.99
CA ILE A 20 -6.98 -11.65 -3.81
C ILE A 20 -6.43 -11.28 -2.43
N PRO A 21 -6.10 -12.26 -1.57
CA PRO A 21 -5.49 -12.00 -0.28
C PRO A 21 -4.06 -11.48 -0.46
N ILE A 22 -3.70 -10.45 0.30
CA ILE A 22 -2.33 -9.91 0.33
C ILE A 22 -1.83 -9.81 1.76
N ILE A 23 -0.53 -9.97 1.96
CA ILE A 23 0.09 -9.91 3.29
C ILE A 23 0.45 -8.48 3.72
N GLY A 24 0.69 -7.58 2.77
CA GLY A 24 1.00 -6.19 3.05
C GLY A 24 1.70 -5.46 1.91
N LEU A 25 2.09 -4.23 2.17
CA LEU A 25 2.82 -3.34 1.27
C LEU A 25 4.25 -3.11 1.78
N VAL A 26 5.20 -3.09 0.85
CA VAL A 26 6.60 -2.73 1.11
C VAL A 26 6.94 -1.53 0.24
N ALA A 27 7.47 -0.47 0.86
CA ALA A 27 8.11 0.61 0.12
C ALA A 27 9.55 0.17 -0.18
N ASN A 28 9.87 0.01 -1.46
CA ASN A 28 11.23 -0.29 -1.90
C ASN A 28 11.88 0.98 -2.45
N GLN A 29 13.17 1.17 -2.18
CA GLN A 29 13.93 2.35 -2.58
C GLN A 29 13.32 3.67 -2.07
N ASP A 30 12.81 3.67 -0.84
CA ASP A 30 12.25 4.88 -0.20
C ASP A 30 13.37 5.73 0.40
N GLY A 31 13.84 6.69 -0.41
CA GLY A 31 14.96 7.55 -0.07
C GLY A 31 16.31 6.84 -0.21
N PHE A 32 17.39 7.60 -0.01
CA PHE A 32 18.76 7.15 -0.15
C PHE A 32 19.44 7.14 1.22
N LEU A 33 19.95 5.98 1.65
CA LEU A 33 20.68 5.86 2.90
C LEU A 33 22.11 6.35 2.71
N CYS A 34 22.41 7.51 3.29
CA CYS A 34 23.70 8.16 3.17
C CYS A 34 24.80 7.44 3.98
N LYS A 35 26.05 7.89 3.83
CA LYS A 35 27.19 7.31 4.54
C LYS A 35 27.05 7.41 6.06
N HIS A 36 26.42 8.49 6.55
CA HIS A 36 26.18 8.77 7.97
C HIS A 36 24.99 7.99 8.56
N GLY A 37 24.22 7.26 7.74
CA GLY A 37 23.07 6.48 8.20
C GLY A 37 21.74 7.23 8.19
N GLU A 38 21.71 8.45 7.66
CA GLU A 38 20.50 9.24 7.46
C GLU A 38 19.84 8.90 6.12
N ILE A 39 18.52 9.09 6.03
CA ILE A 39 17.77 8.92 4.79
C ILE A 39 17.61 10.28 4.12
N GLU A 40 18.19 10.41 2.94
CA GLU A 40 18.10 11.60 2.10
C GLU A 40 17.09 11.40 0.97
N TYR A 41 16.38 12.46 0.61
CA TYR A 41 15.43 12.46 -0.51
C TYR A 41 15.91 13.45 -1.57
N GLN A 42 16.51 12.92 -2.64
CA GLN A 42 17.15 13.74 -3.67
C GLN A 42 16.15 14.37 -4.65
N PHE A 43 14.90 13.90 -4.67
CA PHE A 43 13.87 14.43 -5.55
C PHE A 43 13.05 15.51 -4.83
N LEU A 44 12.92 16.68 -5.47
CA LEU A 44 12.04 17.76 -5.02
C LEU A 44 10.54 17.46 -5.21
N SER A 45 10.23 16.32 -5.82
CA SER A 45 8.84 15.91 -6.07
C SER A 45 8.11 15.63 -4.75
N PRO A 46 6.81 15.93 -4.66
CA PRO A 46 6.01 15.61 -3.48
C PRO A 46 6.18 14.15 -3.08
N ARG A 47 6.49 13.94 -1.80
CA ARG A 47 6.63 12.61 -1.23
C ARG A 47 5.28 11.92 -1.17
N VAL A 48 5.31 10.63 -1.46
CA VAL A 48 4.17 9.75 -1.31
C VAL A 48 4.34 9.02 0.01
N ASP A 49 3.45 9.27 0.95
CA ASP A 49 3.41 8.49 2.19
C ASP A 49 2.70 7.15 1.93
N LEU A 50 3.49 6.14 1.55
CA LEU A 50 2.99 4.79 1.31
C LEU A 50 2.41 4.14 2.57
N LYS A 51 2.89 4.51 3.76
CA LYS A 51 2.36 4.02 5.03
C LYS A 51 0.95 4.56 5.27
N GLU A 52 0.73 5.85 4.99
CA GLU A 52 -0.59 6.46 5.05
C GLU A 52 -1.56 5.84 4.03
N ILE A 53 -1.10 5.61 2.79
CA ILE A 53 -1.90 4.96 1.74
C ILE A 53 -2.29 3.54 2.17
N ALA A 54 -1.33 2.75 2.66
CA ALA A 54 -1.58 1.39 3.16
C ALA A 54 -2.62 1.40 4.28
N LYS A 55 -2.48 2.31 5.25
CA LYS A 55 -3.44 2.50 6.35
C LYS A 55 -4.85 2.83 5.83
N LYS A 56 -4.97 3.79 4.91
CA LYS A 56 -6.26 4.17 4.29
C LYS A 56 -6.89 3.02 3.51
N ALA A 57 -6.08 2.18 2.89
CA ALA A 57 -6.53 1.02 2.13
C ALA A 57 -6.88 -0.20 2.99
N GLY A 58 -6.52 -0.20 4.28
CA GLY A 58 -6.66 -1.35 5.18
C GLY A 58 -5.62 -2.44 4.92
N ILE A 59 -4.45 -2.06 4.40
CA ILE A 59 -3.35 -2.97 4.05
C ILE A 59 -2.22 -2.83 5.09
N PRO A 60 -1.69 -3.94 5.65
CA PRO A 60 -0.51 -3.88 6.51
C PRO A 60 0.69 -3.24 5.80
N PHE A 61 1.36 -2.29 6.44
CA PHE A 61 2.62 -1.75 5.94
C PHE A 61 3.78 -2.50 6.58
N LEU A 62 4.55 -3.24 5.78
CA LEU A 62 5.55 -4.17 6.28
C LEU A 62 6.89 -3.48 6.49
N ALA A 63 7.43 -2.81 5.48
CA ALA A 63 8.72 -2.15 5.61
C ALA A 63 8.87 -0.98 4.64
N SER A 64 9.77 -0.06 5.01
CA SER A 64 10.35 0.91 4.09
C SER A 64 11.84 0.61 3.95
N ILE A 65 12.25 0.21 2.76
CA ILE A 65 13.62 -0.20 2.44
C ILE A 65 14.29 0.96 1.69
N PRO A 66 15.34 1.59 2.25
CA PRO A 66 16.04 2.66 1.56
C PRO A 66 16.91 2.11 0.44
N GLN A 67 17.22 2.98 -0.52
CA GLN A 67 18.23 2.70 -1.54
C GLN A 67 19.64 2.92 -0.97
N THR A 68 20.55 1.98 -1.22
CA THR A 68 21.97 2.16 -0.93
C THR A 68 22.83 1.23 -1.77
N GLY A 69 24.07 1.66 -2.05
CA GLY A 69 25.08 0.81 -2.70
C GLY A 69 25.71 -0.22 -1.77
N ASN A 70 25.39 -0.21 -0.47
CA ASN A 70 25.98 -1.13 0.51
C ASN A 70 24.95 -2.18 0.97
N SER A 71 25.09 -3.41 0.48
CA SER A 71 24.21 -4.53 0.81
C SER A 71 24.18 -4.87 2.32
N LYS A 72 25.27 -4.63 3.06
CA LYS A 72 25.31 -4.88 4.51
C LYS A 72 24.35 -3.97 5.27
N LYS A 73 24.17 -2.73 4.82
CA LYS A 73 23.24 -1.76 5.44
C LYS A 73 21.77 -2.12 5.19
N ILE A 74 21.48 -2.90 4.15
CA ILE A 74 20.11 -3.31 3.79
C ILE A 74 19.65 -4.55 4.59
N LYS A 75 20.59 -5.41 5.02
CA LYS A 75 20.30 -6.62 5.81
C LYS A 75 19.31 -6.44 6.98
N PRO A 76 19.47 -5.44 7.88
CA PRO A 76 18.52 -5.27 8.98
C PRO A 76 17.08 -5.03 8.51
N TYR A 77 16.88 -4.26 7.43
CA TYR A 77 15.55 -4.02 6.86
C TYR A 77 14.90 -5.30 6.32
N PHE A 78 15.68 -6.19 5.69
CA PHE A 78 15.16 -7.47 5.24
C PHE A 78 14.90 -8.46 6.39
N SER A 79 15.70 -8.40 7.45
CA SER A 79 15.43 -9.19 8.67
C SER A 79 14.09 -8.76 9.28
N GLU A 80 13.88 -7.46 9.48
CA GLU A 80 12.62 -6.92 9.98
C GLU A 80 11.44 -7.26 9.06
N LEU A 81 11.65 -7.17 7.74
CA LEU A 81 10.63 -7.56 6.75
C LEU A 81 10.29 -9.04 6.86
N ALA A 82 11.29 -9.92 7.01
CA ALA A 82 11.07 -11.36 7.13
C ALA A 82 10.23 -11.69 8.38
N ASP A 83 10.57 -11.09 9.52
CA ASP A 83 9.80 -11.28 10.77
C ASP A 83 8.34 -10.84 10.62
N LYS A 84 8.12 -9.71 9.94
CA LYS A 84 6.78 -9.21 9.64
C LYS A 84 6.03 -10.09 8.64
N VAL A 85 6.70 -10.62 7.62
CA VAL A 85 6.06 -11.53 6.64
C VAL A 85 5.61 -12.81 7.33
N VAL A 86 6.45 -13.42 8.17
CA VAL A 86 6.14 -14.66 8.90
C VAL A 86 4.98 -14.47 9.88
N SER A 87 4.91 -13.32 10.54
CA SER A 87 3.84 -13.00 11.50
C SER A 87 2.57 -12.41 10.88
N SER A 88 2.60 -12.07 9.58
CA SER A 88 1.47 -11.42 8.91
C SER A 88 0.34 -12.39 8.60
N LYS A 89 -0.89 -11.92 8.81
CA LYS A 89 -2.11 -12.59 8.34
C LYS A 89 -2.54 -11.95 7.02
N PRO A 90 -2.82 -12.75 5.97
CA PRO A 90 -3.32 -12.21 4.72
C PRO A 90 -4.64 -11.45 4.94
N VAL A 91 -4.77 -10.29 4.29
CA VAL A 91 -5.97 -9.46 4.29
C VAL A 91 -6.62 -9.51 2.92
N VAL A 92 -7.95 -9.63 2.90
CA VAL A 92 -8.76 -9.47 1.69
C VAL A 92 -9.42 -8.10 1.75
N LEU A 93 -9.24 -7.31 0.70
CA LEU A 93 -9.75 -5.95 0.66
C LEU A 93 -11.25 -5.95 0.34
N LYS A 94 -12.03 -5.23 1.13
CA LYS A 94 -13.49 -5.15 0.95
C LYS A 94 -13.83 -4.53 -0.39
N ASP A 95 -14.72 -5.19 -1.14
CA ASP A 95 -15.26 -4.62 -2.36
C ASP A 95 -16.24 -3.48 -2.07
N ILE A 96 -15.81 -2.25 -2.35
CA ILE A 96 -16.63 -1.04 -2.19
C ILE A 96 -17.65 -0.94 -3.33
N THR A 97 -17.42 -1.58 -4.47
CA THR A 97 -18.29 -1.49 -5.66
C THR A 97 -19.61 -2.22 -5.44
N MET A 98 -19.61 -3.41 -4.82
CA MET A 98 -20.84 -4.10 -4.42
C MET A 98 -21.68 -3.26 -3.44
N ILE A 99 -21.07 -2.65 -2.42
CA ILE A 99 -21.77 -1.79 -1.48
C ILE A 99 -22.41 -0.59 -2.19
N LYS A 100 -21.66 0.07 -3.09
CA LYS A 100 -22.19 1.18 -3.92
C LYS A 100 -23.28 0.73 -4.88
N ARG A 101 -23.22 -0.50 -5.43
CA ARG A 101 -24.27 -1.08 -6.27
C ARG A 101 -25.53 -1.38 -5.46
N LEU A 102 -25.38 -1.95 -4.27
CA LEU A 102 -26.49 -2.25 -3.38
C LEU A 102 -27.21 -0.98 -2.93
N LYS A 103 -26.47 0.05 -2.48
CA LYS A 103 -27.05 1.36 -2.14
C LYS A 103 -27.82 1.97 -3.31
N ARG A 104 -27.29 1.90 -4.54
CA ARG A 104 -27.98 2.38 -5.74
C ARG A 104 -29.27 1.60 -6.04
N LYS A 105 -29.27 0.27 -5.86
CA LYS A 105 -30.47 -0.55 -6.03
C LYS A 105 -31.55 -0.20 -5.00
N VAL A 106 -31.17 -0.06 -3.73
CA VAL A 106 -32.10 0.33 -2.65
C VAL A 106 -32.70 1.70 -2.91
N ALA A 107 -31.88 2.70 -3.24
CA ALA A 107 -32.36 4.05 -3.55
C ALA A 107 -33.37 4.05 -4.72
N LYS A 108 -33.09 3.33 -5.81
CA LYS A 108 -34.02 3.18 -6.93
C LYS A 108 -35.31 2.45 -6.53
N GLY A 109 -35.24 1.48 -5.62
CA GLY A 109 -36.41 0.76 -5.11
C GLY A 109 -37.33 1.64 -4.27
N ILE A 110 -36.76 2.55 -3.47
CA ILE A 110 -37.52 3.53 -2.67
C ILE A 110 -38.18 4.57 -3.59
N ILE A 111 -37.44 5.12 -4.56
CA ILE A 111 -37.99 6.11 -5.51
C ILE A 111 -39.15 5.55 -6.33
N ARG A 112 -39.15 4.25 -6.68
CA ARG A 112 -40.24 3.61 -7.41
C ARG A 112 -41.49 3.30 -6.56
N ARG A 113 -41.39 3.43 -5.23
CA ARG A 113 -42.48 3.16 -4.27
C ARG A 113 -43.08 4.45 -3.68
N LEU A 114 -42.47 5.60 -3.95
CA LEU A 114 -43.03 6.94 -3.74
C LEU A 114 -43.77 7.36 -5.02
#